data_AF-A0ABD2YAJ4-F1
#
_entry.id   AF-A0ABD2YAJ4-F1
#
_cell.length_a   1.000
_cell.length_b   1.000
_cell.length_c   1.000
_cell.angle_alpha   90.00
_cell.angle_beta   90.00
_cell.angle_gamma   90.00
#
_symmetry.space_group_name_H-M   'P 1'
#
loop_
_entity.id
_entity.type
_entity.pdbx_description
1 polymer ?
#
loop_
_entity_poly.entity_id
_entity_poly.type
_entity_poly.pdbx_seq_one_letter_code
_entity_poly.pdbx_strand_id
1 'polypeptide(L)'
;MACPNQDQFDHLSSSSQLRKTGRGKIEIKRIENTTNRQVTFCKRRNGLLKKAYELSVLCDAEVALIVFSSRGRLYEYANNSVRGTIDKYKKACADSSNSGSVSEANTQFYQQEATKLGRQIREIQNSNRHILGEGVDALNFKELKNLEGRVEKAIGRVRTRKNELVFAEIELMQKREIELQNANMYLRAKIAENERAQQHMNLMPGSEYQPIASQPYDIRNFLPVNLLEPDQHYSRQDQTALQLV
;
A
#
# COMPACT_ATOMS: atom_id res chain seq x y z
N MET A 1 -34.93 6.32 3.14
CA MET A 1 -36.18 6.85 3.74
C MET A 1 -36.58 8.14 3.04
N ALA A 2 -37.56 7.99 2.14
CA ALA A 2 -38.25 9.08 1.45
C ALA A 2 -39.03 9.93 2.45
N CYS A 3 -39.17 11.22 2.18
CA CYS A 3 -40.21 12.01 2.87
C CYS A 3 -41.57 11.44 2.43
N PRO A 4 -42.48 11.12 3.35
CA PRO A 4 -43.79 10.59 2.95
C PRO A 4 -44.55 11.62 2.10
N ASN A 5 -45.29 11.11 1.12
CA ASN A 5 -46.23 11.87 0.30
C ASN A 5 -47.25 12.60 1.19
N GLN A 6 -47.58 13.83 0.79
CA GLN A 6 -48.34 14.81 1.55
C GLN A 6 -49.86 14.72 1.26
N ASP A 7 -50.41 13.54 0.97
CA ASP A 7 -51.83 13.39 0.64
C ASP A 7 -52.40 12.12 1.29
N GLN A 8 -53.01 12.31 2.47
CA GLN A 8 -54.07 11.51 3.10
C GLN A 8 -53.97 11.66 4.62
N PHE A 9 -54.83 12.48 5.21
CA PHE A 9 -55.43 12.29 6.53
C PHE A 9 -56.44 13.43 6.75
N ASP A 10 -57.62 13.29 6.14
CA ASP A 10 -58.82 14.04 6.52
C ASP A 10 -59.85 13.06 7.08
N HIS A 11 -60.50 13.49 8.18
CA HIS A 11 -61.49 12.79 9.03
C HIS A 11 -60.90 11.74 10.00
N LEU A 12 -61.13 11.77 11.33
CA LEU A 12 -62.26 12.28 12.12
C LEU A 12 -61.79 12.54 13.58
N SER A 13 -62.40 13.53 14.25
CA SER A 13 -62.67 13.64 15.71
C SER A 13 -62.06 14.83 16.46
N SER A 14 -63.00 15.58 17.03
CA SER A 14 -62.97 16.84 17.78
C SER A 14 -62.16 16.80 19.08
N SER A 15 -61.32 17.81 19.32
CA SER A 15 -61.29 18.61 20.57
C SER A 15 -60.16 19.64 20.56
N SER A 16 -60.49 20.86 21.01
CA SER A 16 -59.65 22.07 21.12
C SER A 16 -59.28 22.80 19.81
N GLN A 17 -59.98 23.89 19.53
CA GLN A 17 -59.51 24.93 18.62
C GLN A 17 -58.28 25.63 19.24
N LEU A 18 -57.12 24.97 19.16
CA LEU A 18 -55.84 25.68 19.30
C LEU A 18 -55.75 26.63 18.11
N ARG A 19 -55.92 27.93 18.35
CA ARG A 19 -55.68 28.94 17.32
C ARG A 19 -54.30 28.69 16.75
N LYS A 20 -54.22 28.35 15.45
CA LYS A 20 -52.95 28.26 14.72
C LYS A 20 -52.27 29.62 14.85
N THR A 21 -51.30 29.70 15.75
CA THR A 21 -50.42 30.84 15.86
C THR A 21 -49.79 31.06 14.49
N GLY A 22 -49.88 32.29 13.98
CA GLY A 22 -49.32 32.67 12.68
C GLY A 22 -47.80 32.44 12.64
N ARG A 23 -47.17 32.75 11.50
CA ARG A 23 -45.72 32.61 11.33
C ARG A 23 -44.97 33.44 12.39
N GLY A 24 -44.47 32.77 13.43
CA GLY A 24 -43.68 33.40 14.49
C GLY A 24 -42.33 33.91 13.97
N LYS A 25 -41.92 35.10 14.43
CA LYS A 25 -40.57 35.63 14.19
C LYS A 25 -39.55 34.76 14.93
N ILE A 26 -38.46 34.39 14.25
CA ILE A 26 -37.34 33.64 14.85
C ILE A 26 -36.04 34.42 14.64
N GLU A 27 -35.10 34.30 15.57
CA GLU A 27 -33.76 34.88 15.45
C GLU A 27 -32.94 34.19 14.34
N ILE A 28 -32.08 34.95 13.66
CA ILE A 28 -31.14 34.41 12.66
C ILE A 28 -29.91 33.86 13.39
N LYS A 29 -30.08 32.67 13.98
CA LYS A 29 -29.03 31.85 14.58
C LYS A 29 -29.32 30.37 14.35
N ARG A 30 -28.37 29.49 14.68
CA ARG A 30 -28.58 28.04 14.61
C ARG A 30 -29.76 27.63 15.52
N ILE A 31 -30.71 26.86 14.99
CA ILE A 31 -31.82 26.31 15.78
C ILE A 31 -31.29 25.09 16.54
N GLU A 32 -31.25 25.13 17.87
CA GLU A 32 -30.67 24.05 18.68
C GLU A 32 -31.53 22.79 18.71
N ASN A 33 -32.86 22.95 18.85
CA ASN A 33 -33.80 21.84 18.82
C ASN A 33 -33.76 21.12 17.45
N THR A 34 -33.38 19.85 17.46
CA THR A 34 -33.18 19.00 16.28
C THR A 34 -34.44 18.85 15.42
N THR A 35 -35.60 18.62 16.05
CA THR A 35 -36.89 18.47 15.38
C THR A 35 -37.31 19.77 14.70
N ASN A 36 -37.27 20.89 15.42
CA ASN A 36 -37.60 22.21 14.87
C ASN A 36 -36.63 22.61 13.74
N ARG A 37 -35.34 22.27 13.88
CA ARG A 37 -34.32 22.49 12.85
C ARG A 37 -34.62 21.67 11.60
N GLN A 38 -35.01 20.40 11.74
CA GLN A 38 -35.34 19.54 10.60
C GLN A 38 -36.59 20.04 9.86
N VAL A 39 -37.67 20.38 10.58
CA VAL A 39 -38.89 20.92 9.98
C VAL A 39 -38.61 22.26 9.29
N THR A 40 -37.83 23.14 9.93
CA THR A 40 -37.45 24.43 9.34
C THR A 40 -36.56 24.26 8.12
N PHE A 41 -35.60 23.33 8.14
CA PHE A 41 -34.78 22.98 6.98
C PHE A 41 -35.65 22.56 5.81
N CYS A 42 -36.58 21.61 6.01
CA CYS A 42 -37.48 21.16 4.94
C CYS A 42 -38.29 22.32 4.34
N LYS A 43 -38.87 23.19 5.19
CA LYS A 43 -39.67 24.33 4.74
C LYS A 43 -38.83 25.38 4.01
N ARG A 44 -37.68 25.79 4.58
CA ARG A 44 -36.81 26.82 4.00
C ARG A 44 -36.13 26.33 2.73
N ARG A 45 -35.63 25.10 2.70
CA ARG A 45 -35.06 24.49 1.49
C ARG A 45 -36.08 24.49 0.35
N ASN A 46 -37.31 24.02 0.61
CA ASN A 46 -38.36 24.03 -0.42
C ASN A 46 -38.74 25.44 -0.86
N GLY A 47 -38.83 26.39 0.08
CA GLY A 47 -39.07 27.80 -0.26
C GLY A 47 -37.95 28.41 -1.12
N LEU A 48 -36.70 28.09 -0.81
CA LEU A 48 -35.53 28.55 -1.57
C LEU A 48 -35.50 27.92 -2.98
N LEU A 49 -35.78 26.62 -3.10
CA LEU A 49 -35.90 25.94 -4.40
C LEU A 49 -36.99 26.58 -5.27
N LYS A 50 -38.16 26.88 -4.69
CA LYS A 50 -39.23 27.60 -5.41
C LYS A 50 -38.78 28.97 -5.89
N LYS A 51 -38.05 29.72 -5.05
CA LYS A 51 -37.53 31.04 -5.43
C LYS A 51 -36.47 30.97 -6.53
N ALA A 52 -35.57 29.98 -6.48
CA ALA A 52 -34.60 29.74 -7.53
C ALA A 52 -35.29 29.39 -8.86
N TYR A 53 -36.34 28.57 -8.81
CA TYR A 53 -37.16 28.24 -9.98
C TYR A 53 -37.85 29.48 -10.57
N GLU A 54 -38.57 30.24 -9.73
CA GLU A 54 -39.23 31.48 -10.14
C GLU A 54 -38.25 32.45 -10.81
N LEU A 55 -37.07 32.67 -10.20
CA LEU A 55 -36.04 33.56 -10.77
C LEU A 55 -35.56 33.06 -12.14
N SER A 56 -35.27 31.76 -12.26
CA SER A 56 -34.78 31.20 -13.52
C SER A 56 -35.81 31.31 -14.66
N VAL A 57 -37.11 31.15 -14.36
CA VAL A 57 -38.17 31.22 -15.36
C VAL A 57 -38.55 32.66 -15.69
N LEU A 58 -38.73 33.52 -14.69
CA LEU A 58 -39.21 34.89 -14.89
C LEU A 58 -38.19 35.79 -15.58
N CYS A 59 -36.89 35.53 -15.36
CA CYS A 59 -35.81 36.37 -15.85
C CYS A 59 -34.90 35.68 -16.87
N ASP A 60 -35.23 34.45 -17.30
CA ASP A 60 -34.38 33.60 -18.14
C ASP A 60 -32.93 33.52 -17.61
N ALA A 61 -32.80 33.48 -16.29
CA ALA A 61 -31.51 33.47 -15.61
C ALA A 61 -31.01 32.04 -15.42
N GLU A 62 -29.73 31.81 -15.73
CA GLU A 62 -29.08 30.55 -15.37
C GLU A 62 -28.85 30.49 -13.86
N VAL A 63 -29.50 29.53 -13.20
CA VAL A 63 -29.49 29.39 -11.74
C VAL A 63 -29.22 27.94 -11.38
N ALA A 64 -28.24 27.71 -10.50
CA ALA A 64 -28.00 26.44 -9.84
C ALA A 64 -27.98 26.63 -8.32
N LEU A 65 -28.63 25.73 -7.58
CA LEU A 65 -28.69 25.71 -6.12
C LEU A 65 -28.33 24.32 -5.63
N ILE A 66 -27.40 24.24 -4.67
CA ILE A 66 -26.93 23.00 -4.05
C ILE A 66 -27.07 23.14 -2.54
N VAL A 67 -27.76 22.20 -1.89
CA VAL A 67 -27.98 22.19 -0.45
C VAL A 67 -27.67 20.82 0.13
N PHE A 68 -26.68 20.74 1.01
CA PHE A 68 -26.42 19.56 1.82
C PHE A 68 -27.08 19.68 3.19
N SER A 69 -27.87 18.67 3.57
CA SER A 69 -28.30 18.52 4.96
C SER A 69 -27.12 18.19 5.88
N SER A 70 -27.30 18.36 7.19
CA SER A 70 -26.30 17.95 8.19
C SER A 70 -26.03 16.43 8.21
N ARG A 71 -26.86 15.62 7.53
CA ARG A 71 -26.66 14.18 7.35
C ARG A 71 -26.02 13.83 6.00
N GLY A 72 -25.53 14.82 5.25
CA GLY A 72 -24.90 14.62 3.94
C GLY A 72 -25.86 14.43 2.77
N ARG A 73 -27.19 14.39 2.98
CA ARG A 73 -28.15 14.29 1.86
C ARG A 73 -28.10 15.55 1.00
N LEU A 74 -27.93 15.35 -0.31
CA LEU A 74 -27.94 16.36 -1.35
C LEU A 74 -29.38 16.71 -1.77
N TYR A 75 -29.63 18.00 -1.93
CA TYR A 75 -30.81 18.55 -2.58
C TYR A 75 -30.36 19.64 -3.54
N GLU A 76 -30.77 19.57 -4.79
CA GLU A 76 -30.30 20.50 -5.81
C GLU A 76 -31.42 20.93 -6.75
N TYR A 77 -31.18 22.06 -7.42
CA TYR A 77 -31.97 22.58 -8.52
C TYR A 77 -31.03 23.23 -9.53
N ALA A 78 -31.26 22.98 -10.81
CA ALA A 78 -30.67 23.75 -11.90
C ALA A 78 -31.66 23.78 -13.06
N ASN A 79 -31.74 24.91 -13.77
CA ASN A 79 -32.55 25.01 -14.99
C ASN A 79 -31.92 24.22 -16.16
N ASN A 80 -30.60 24.01 -16.14
CA ASN A 80 -29.87 23.27 -17.15
C ASN A 80 -29.12 22.08 -16.53
N SER A 81 -27.87 22.26 -16.11
CA SER A 81 -27.16 21.26 -15.30
C SER A 81 -26.29 21.94 -14.25
N VAL A 82 -26.29 21.39 -13.03
CA VAL A 82 -25.45 21.89 -11.94
C VAL A 82 -23.98 21.94 -12.38
N ARG A 83 -23.52 20.88 -13.05
CA ARG A 83 -22.16 20.81 -13.59
C ARG A 83 -21.88 21.91 -14.62
N GLY A 84 -22.78 22.13 -15.58
CA GLY A 84 -22.61 23.17 -16.60
C GLY A 84 -22.55 24.58 -16.01
N THR A 85 -23.41 24.87 -15.02
CA THR A 85 -23.38 26.18 -14.34
C THR A 85 -22.12 26.36 -13.50
N ILE A 86 -21.63 25.31 -12.81
CA ILE A 86 -20.34 25.32 -12.12
C ILE A 86 -19.18 25.55 -13.10
N ASP A 87 -19.19 24.89 -14.26
CA ASP A 87 -18.14 25.02 -15.26
C ASP A 87 -18.14 26.44 -15.87
N LYS A 88 -19.31 27.02 -16.13
CA LYS A 88 -19.44 28.44 -16.52
C LYS A 88 -18.92 29.39 -15.44
N TYR A 89 -19.25 29.14 -14.16
CA TYR A 89 -18.73 29.92 -13.04
C TYR A 89 -17.20 29.85 -12.97
N LYS A 90 -16.62 28.65 -13.07
CA LYS A 90 -15.16 28.46 -13.08
C LYS A 90 -14.49 29.22 -14.22
N LYS A 91 -15.07 29.19 -15.43
CA LYS A 91 -14.57 29.93 -16.59
C LYS A 91 -14.63 31.45 -16.36
N ALA A 92 -15.77 31.95 -15.88
CA ALA A 92 -15.93 33.38 -15.57
C ALA A 92 -14.94 33.86 -14.50
N CYS A 93 -14.64 33.04 -13.49
CA CYS A 93 -13.62 33.33 -12.48
C CYS A 93 -12.20 33.34 -13.05
N ALA A 94 -11.87 32.41 -13.97
CA ALA A 94 -10.56 32.36 -14.60
C ALA A 94 -10.30 33.56 -15.55
N ASP A 95 -11.34 34.04 -16.23
CA ASP A 95 -11.26 35.21 -17.11
C ASP A 95 -11.20 36.53 -16.30
N SER A 96 -11.71 36.53 -15.05
CA SER A 96 -11.60 37.66 -14.13
C SER A 96 -10.34 37.53 -13.26
N SER A 97 -9.23 38.10 -13.71
CA SER A 97 -7.91 38.04 -13.06
C SER A 97 -7.81 38.75 -11.69
N ASN A 98 -8.88 38.82 -10.89
CA ASN A 98 -8.89 39.61 -9.65
C ASN A 98 -9.77 39.11 -8.49
N SER A 99 -10.17 37.84 -8.45
CA SER A 99 -10.82 37.29 -7.24
C SER A 99 -10.30 35.90 -6.90
N GLY A 100 -9.22 35.88 -6.09
CA GLY A 100 -8.67 34.66 -5.53
C GLY A 100 -9.71 33.92 -4.70
N SER A 101 -10.29 32.88 -5.30
CA SER A 101 -11.14 31.92 -4.60
C SER A 101 -10.27 30.99 -3.75
N VAL A 102 -10.78 30.56 -2.59
CA VAL A 102 -10.11 29.53 -1.74
C VAL A 102 -9.81 28.25 -2.54
N SER A 103 -10.62 27.93 -3.54
CA SER A 103 -10.39 26.78 -4.44
C SER A 103 -9.19 26.98 -5.37
N GLU A 104 -8.91 28.21 -5.76
CA GLU A 104 -7.79 28.56 -6.64
C GLU A 104 -6.47 28.55 -5.86
N ALA A 105 -6.48 29.08 -4.62
CA ALA A 105 -5.35 28.98 -3.70
C ALA A 105 -4.97 27.52 -3.40
N ASN A 106 -5.95 26.64 -3.16
CA ASN A 106 -5.69 25.22 -2.93
C ASN A 106 -5.13 24.51 -4.18
N THR A 107 -5.65 24.83 -5.36
CA THR A 107 -5.15 24.23 -6.62
C THR A 107 -3.71 24.66 -6.89
N GLN A 108 -3.39 25.94 -6.72
CA GLN A 108 -2.03 26.46 -6.86
C GLN A 108 -1.07 25.85 -5.84
N PHE A 109 -1.49 25.67 -4.59
CA PHE A 109 -0.69 25.02 -3.55
C PHE A 109 -0.30 23.58 -3.95
N TYR A 110 -1.27 22.76 -4.37
CA TYR A 110 -0.97 21.39 -4.79
C TYR A 110 -0.11 21.33 -6.05
N GLN A 111 -0.27 22.30 -6.96
CA GLN A 111 0.57 22.37 -8.16
C GLN A 111 2.02 22.75 -7.82
N GLN A 112 2.24 23.63 -6.85
CA GLN A 112 3.58 23.95 -6.35
C GLN A 112 4.22 22.75 -5.65
N GLU A 113 3.49 22.04 -4.79
CA GLU A 113 3.99 20.84 -4.12
C GLU A 113 4.31 19.72 -5.14
N ALA A 114 3.46 19.52 -6.15
CA ALA A 114 3.74 18.57 -7.23
C ALA A 114 5.03 18.94 -8.00
N THR A 115 5.24 20.23 -8.28
CA THR A 115 6.45 20.72 -8.97
C THR A 115 7.71 20.49 -8.12
N LYS A 116 7.62 20.74 -6.81
CA LYS A 116 8.70 20.53 -5.84
C LYS A 116 9.05 19.05 -5.72
N LEU A 117 8.06 18.17 -5.60
CA LEU A 117 8.26 16.72 -5.59
C LEU A 117 8.87 16.24 -6.91
N GLY A 118 8.38 16.75 -8.05
CA GLY A 118 8.94 16.44 -9.37
C GLY A 118 10.41 16.87 -9.49
N ARG A 119 10.80 17.99 -8.89
CA ARG A 119 12.21 18.41 -8.84
C ARG A 119 13.05 17.47 -7.98
N GLN A 120 12.59 17.09 -6.79
CA GLN A 120 13.29 16.15 -5.91
C GLN A 120 13.51 14.78 -6.58
N ILE A 121 12.51 14.27 -7.29
CA ILE A 121 12.64 13.02 -8.06
C ILE A 121 13.76 13.14 -9.09
N ARG A 122 13.79 14.23 -9.86
CA ARG A 122 14.84 14.47 -10.86
C ARG A 122 16.22 14.59 -10.23
N GLU A 123 16.34 15.28 -9.10
CA GLU A 123 17.60 15.41 -8.35
C GLU A 123 18.12 14.04 -7.88
N ILE A 124 17.24 13.19 -7.32
CA ILE A 124 17.60 11.83 -6.89
C ILE A 124 17.98 10.95 -8.08
N GLN A 125 17.20 11.01 -9.17
CA GLN A 125 17.49 10.24 -10.38
C GLN A 125 18.84 10.63 -10.98
N ASN A 126 19.14 11.93 -11.11
CA ASN A 126 20.44 12.40 -11.60
C ASN A 126 21.58 11.97 -10.66
N SER A 127 21.40 12.07 -9.35
CA SER A 127 22.39 11.59 -8.37
C SER A 127 22.68 10.08 -8.54
N ASN A 128 21.65 9.26 -8.76
CA ASN A 128 21.82 7.83 -9.02
C ASN A 128 22.59 7.58 -10.33
N ARG A 129 22.25 8.30 -11.40
CA ARG A 129 22.96 8.21 -12.69
C ARG A 129 24.44 8.55 -12.55
N HIS A 130 24.76 9.63 -11.84
CA HIS A 130 26.16 10.00 -11.58
C HIS A 130 26.91 8.92 -10.80
N ILE A 131 26.30 8.31 -9.79
CA ILE A 131 26.91 7.19 -9.02
C ILE A 131 27.19 5.97 -9.91
N LEU A 132 26.36 5.75 -10.94
CA LEU A 132 26.56 4.71 -11.95
C LEU A 132 27.58 5.09 -13.03
N GLY A 133 28.13 6.29 -12.99
CA GLY A 133 29.09 6.79 -13.98
C GLY A 133 28.45 7.34 -15.25
N GLU A 134 27.15 7.63 -15.25
CA GLU A 134 26.46 8.27 -16.37
C GLU A 134 26.37 9.79 -16.19
N GLY A 135 26.46 10.55 -17.28
CA GLY A 135 26.25 12.01 -17.27
C GLY A 135 27.28 12.78 -16.43
N VAL A 136 28.43 12.17 -16.16
CA VAL A 136 29.47 12.73 -15.28
C VAL A 136 30.21 13.90 -15.92
N ASP A 137 30.14 14.01 -17.25
CA ASP A 137 30.64 15.13 -18.06
C ASP A 137 29.96 16.46 -17.72
N ALA A 138 28.73 16.42 -17.22
CA ALA A 138 27.99 17.61 -16.79
C ALA A 138 28.42 18.11 -15.40
N LEU A 139 29.21 17.35 -14.65
CA LEU A 139 29.65 17.73 -13.30
C LEU A 139 30.91 18.59 -13.34
N ASN A 140 30.94 19.62 -12.49
CA ASN A 140 32.18 20.37 -12.29
C ASN A 140 33.19 19.57 -11.45
N PHE A 141 34.45 19.98 -11.46
CA PHE A 141 35.53 19.27 -10.75
C PHE A 141 35.24 19.03 -9.27
N LYS A 142 34.63 20.00 -8.58
CA LYS A 142 34.30 19.88 -7.15
C LYS A 142 33.23 18.80 -6.93
N GLU A 143 32.20 18.79 -7.77
CA GLU A 143 31.13 17.78 -7.74
C GLU A 143 31.66 16.38 -8.06
N LEU A 144 32.51 16.28 -9.08
CA LEU A 144 33.14 15.03 -9.48
C LEU A 144 34.01 14.44 -8.35
N LYS A 145 34.86 15.27 -7.74
CA LYS A 145 35.69 14.85 -6.60
C LYS A 145 34.85 14.42 -5.39
N ASN A 146 33.74 15.10 -5.14
CA ASN A 146 32.81 14.71 -4.08
C ASN A 146 32.13 13.37 -4.39
N LEU A 147 31.74 13.15 -5.64
CA LEU A 147 31.15 11.89 -6.09
C LEU A 147 32.13 10.73 -5.96
N GLU A 148 33.37 10.91 -6.42
CA GLU A 148 34.46 9.95 -6.28
C GLU A 148 34.65 9.54 -4.82
N GLY A 149 34.82 10.51 -3.91
CA GLY A 149 35.00 10.23 -2.49
C GLY A 149 33.79 9.55 -1.83
N ARG A 150 32.57 9.79 -2.33
CA ARG A 150 31.37 9.08 -1.87
C ARG A 150 31.37 7.62 -2.32
N VAL A 151 31.69 7.36 -3.58
CA VAL A 151 31.75 6.02 -4.17
C VAL A 151 32.87 5.21 -3.52
N GLU A 152 34.05 5.80 -3.35
CA GLU A 152 35.21 5.16 -2.72
C GLU A 152 34.92 4.73 -1.28
N LYS A 153 34.29 5.61 -0.49
CA LYS A 153 33.85 5.25 0.87
C LYS A 153 32.78 4.15 0.86
N ALA A 154 31.85 4.19 -0.09
CA ALA A 154 30.79 3.18 -0.20
C ALA A 154 31.35 1.80 -0.56
N ILE A 155 32.22 1.72 -1.57
CA ILE A 155 32.85 0.45 -1.95
C ILE A 155 33.77 -0.09 -0.85
N GLY A 156 34.45 0.80 -0.11
CA GLY A 156 35.22 0.43 1.08
C GLY A 156 34.35 -0.30 2.12
N ARG A 157 33.19 0.26 2.48
CA ARG A 157 32.24 -0.37 3.42
C ARG A 157 31.74 -1.73 2.91
N VAL A 158 31.39 -1.83 1.64
CA VAL A 158 30.92 -3.08 1.03
C VAL A 158 32.01 -4.16 1.10
N ARG A 159 33.26 -3.82 0.77
CA ARG A 159 34.39 -4.75 0.83
C ARG A 159 34.66 -5.22 2.25
N THR A 160 34.71 -4.31 3.23
CA THR A 160 34.90 -4.67 4.64
C THR A 160 33.82 -5.64 5.09
N ARG A 161 32.55 -5.33 4.82
CA ARG A 161 31.43 -6.20 5.20
C ARG A 161 31.49 -7.57 4.53
N LYS A 162 31.83 -7.61 3.23
CA LYS A 162 32.01 -8.86 2.51
C LYS A 162 33.12 -9.70 3.14
N ASN A 163 34.25 -9.09 3.48
CA ASN A 163 35.36 -9.79 4.12
C ASN A 163 34.96 -10.36 5.48
N GLU A 164 34.28 -9.57 6.33
CA GLU A 164 33.77 -10.04 7.62
C GLU A 164 32.89 -11.30 7.47
N LEU A 165 31.95 -11.29 6.53
CA LEU A 165 31.06 -12.42 6.28
C LEU A 165 31.81 -13.65 5.77
N VAL A 166 32.76 -13.46 4.85
CA VAL A 166 33.59 -14.55 4.32
C VAL A 166 34.45 -15.16 5.43
N PHE A 167 35.04 -14.36 6.31
CA PHE A 167 35.82 -14.87 7.43
C PHE A 167 34.96 -15.67 8.42
N ALA A 168 33.76 -15.18 8.74
CA ALA A 168 32.83 -15.90 9.60
C ALA A 168 32.41 -17.25 8.98
N GLU A 169 32.19 -17.31 7.66
CA GLU A 169 31.86 -18.56 6.97
C GLU A 169 33.03 -19.55 6.98
N ILE A 170 34.27 -19.07 6.76
CA ILE A 170 35.47 -19.91 6.84
C ILE A 170 35.61 -20.52 8.23
N GLU A 171 35.44 -19.72 9.29
CA GLU A 171 35.52 -20.20 10.67
C GLU A 171 34.46 -21.27 10.97
N LEU A 172 33.24 -21.05 10.49
CA LEU A 172 32.15 -22.02 10.64
C LEU A 172 32.47 -23.34 9.92
N MET A 173 32.96 -23.27 8.68
CA MET A 173 33.33 -24.44 7.90
C MET A 173 34.48 -25.22 8.55
N GLN A 174 35.51 -24.54 9.05
CA GLN A 174 36.63 -25.16 9.75
C GLN A 174 36.18 -25.87 11.03
N LYS A 175 35.30 -25.25 11.82
CA LYS A 175 34.73 -25.90 13.01
C LYS A 175 33.97 -27.17 12.64
N ARG A 176 33.15 -27.11 11.59
CA ARG A 176 32.38 -28.26 11.10
C ARG A 176 33.28 -29.38 10.58
N GLU A 177 34.38 -29.04 9.91
CA GLU A 177 35.38 -30.01 9.48
C GLU A 177 35.95 -30.77 10.68
N ILE A 178 36.36 -30.06 11.73
CA ILE A 178 36.90 -30.68 12.96
C ILE A 178 35.87 -31.60 13.62
N GLU A 179 34.61 -31.17 13.74
CA GLU A 179 33.53 -31.98 14.29
C GLU A 179 33.32 -33.28 13.50
N LEU A 180 33.31 -33.19 12.16
CA LEU A 180 33.18 -34.34 11.28
C LEU A 180 34.41 -35.27 11.34
N GLN A 181 35.62 -34.72 11.44
CA GLN A 181 36.84 -35.50 11.62
C GLN A 181 36.81 -36.28 12.94
N ASN A 182 36.39 -35.63 14.04
CA ASN A 182 36.25 -36.26 15.35
C ASN A 182 35.19 -37.39 15.33
N ALA A 183 34.03 -37.14 14.72
CA ALA A 183 32.99 -38.14 14.58
C ALA A 183 33.46 -39.35 13.74
N ASN A 184 34.16 -39.09 12.62
CA ASN A 184 34.75 -40.15 11.80
C ASN A 184 35.78 -40.97 12.56
N MET A 185 36.65 -40.32 13.34
CA MET A 185 37.65 -41.00 14.17
C MET A 185 36.98 -41.90 15.22
N TYR A 186 35.94 -41.41 15.89
CA TYR A 186 35.15 -42.18 16.84
C TYR A 186 34.49 -43.40 16.20
N LEU A 187 33.84 -43.22 15.05
CA LEU A 187 33.19 -44.32 14.33
C LEU A 187 34.20 -45.39 13.89
N ARG A 188 35.37 -44.99 13.37
CA ARG A 188 36.46 -45.92 13.02
C ARG A 188 36.93 -46.72 14.23
N ALA A 189 37.08 -46.09 15.40
CA ALA A 189 37.44 -46.78 16.63
C ALA A 189 36.36 -47.80 17.05
N LYS A 190 35.07 -47.43 16.94
CA LYS A 190 33.95 -48.33 17.25
C LYS A 190 33.83 -49.51 16.30
N ILE A 191 34.10 -49.31 15.01
CA ILE A 191 34.17 -50.39 14.02
C ILE A 191 35.26 -51.38 14.42
N ALA A 192 36.47 -50.89 14.69
CA ALA A 192 37.60 -51.75 15.09
C ALA A 192 37.34 -52.52 16.40
N GLU A 193 36.65 -51.90 17.38
CA GLU A 193 36.23 -52.58 18.61
C GLU A 193 35.22 -53.70 18.33
N ASN A 194 34.22 -53.44 17.49
CA ASN A 194 33.21 -54.42 17.12
C ASN A 194 33.80 -55.60 16.32
N GLU A 195 34.72 -55.32 15.39
CA GLU A 195 35.45 -56.36 14.64
C GLU A 195 36.25 -57.28 15.58
N ARG A 196 36.93 -56.71 16.59
CA ARG A 196 37.63 -57.50 17.62
C ARG A 196 36.67 -58.34 18.47
N ALA A 197 35.52 -57.77 18.86
CA ALA A 197 34.52 -58.50 19.63
C ALA A 197 33.92 -59.68 18.84
N GLN A 198 33.67 -59.49 17.53
CA GLN A 198 33.22 -60.56 16.64
C GLN A 198 34.27 -61.66 16.48
N GLN A 199 35.56 -61.30 16.34
CA GLN A 199 36.66 -62.28 16.32
C GLN A 199 36.77 -63.08 17.63
N HIS A 200 36.56 -62.43 18.78
CA HIS A 200 36.57 -63.10 20.09
C HIS A 200 35.37 -64.05 20.29
N MET A 201 34.18 -63.68 19.80
CA MET A 201 32.99 -64.54 19.82
C MET A 201 33.14 -65.79 18.94
N ASN A 202 33.92 -65.71 17.84
CA ASN A 202 34.21 -66.85 16.98
C ASN A 202 35.23 -67.85 17.58
N LEU A 203 35.85 -67.55 18.73
CA LEU A 203 36.85 -68.42 19.39
C LEU A 203 36.32 -69.19 20.62
N MET A 204 35.02 -69.13 20.94
CA MET A 204 34.40 -69.95 21.98
C MET A 204 33.85 -71.27 21.39
N PRO A 205 34.24 -72.46 21.89
CA PRO A 205 33.70 -73.73 21.42
C PRO A 205 32.36 -74.01 22.09
N GLY A 206 31.27 -74.08 21.32
CA GLY A 206 29.97 -74.47 21.87
C GLY A 206 28.82 -74.50 20.89
N SER A 207 28.61 -75.68 20.29
CA SER A 207 27.42 -76.17 19.58
C SER A 207 27.19 -75.64 18.15
N GLU A 208 27.30 -76.58 17.21
CA GLU A 208 27.10 -76.44 15.78
C GLU A 208 25.83 -75.67 15.42
N TYR A 209 26.00 -74.48 14.83
CA TYR A 209 25.06 -73.97 13.84
C TYR A 209 25.87 -73.47 12.64
N GLN A 210 25.48 -73.95 11.47
CA GLN A 210 26.17 -73.81 10.19
C GLN A 210 26.53 -72.35 9.84
N PRO A 211 27.69 -72.11 9.21
CA PRO A 211 28.05 -70.78 8.75
C PRO A 211 27.19 -70.42 7.54
N ILE A 212 26.30 -69.43 7.68
CA ILE A 212 25.75 -68.75 6.51
C ILE A 212 26.82 -67.78 6.03
N ALA A 213 27.43 -68.11 4.89
CA ALA A 213 28.45 -67.30 4.24
C ALA A 213 27.99 -65.84 4.08
N SER A 214 28.68 -64.91 4.76
CA SER A 214 28.55 -63.49 4.47
C SER A 214 29.26 -63.19 3.15
N GLN A 215 28.46 -62.91 2.11
CA GLN A 215 28.90 -62.44 0.81
C GLN A 215 29.81 -61.20 0.94
N PRO A 216 30.72 -60.95 -0.02
CA PRO A 216 31.58 -59.78 0.01
C PRO A 216 30.73 -58.51 -0.07
N TYR A 217 30.85 -57.63 0.92
CA TYR A 217 30.29 -56.29 0.84
C TYR A 217 31.08 -55.50 -0.21
N ASP A 218 30.41 -55.19 -1.33
CA ASP A 218 30.94 -54.33 -2.37
C ASP A 218 30.94 -52.86 -1.89
N ILE A 219 32.12 -52.26 -1.81
CA ILE A 219 32.40 -50.88 -1.34
C ILE A 219 31.83 -49.81 -2.31
N ARG A 220 31.11 -50.21 -3.37
CA ARG A 220 30.69 -49.31 -4.45
C ARG A 220 29.24 -48.84 -4.46
N ASN A 221 28.42 -49.16 -3.48
CA ASN A 221 27.01 -48.73 -3.48
C ASN A 221 26.62 -47.91 -2.25
N PHE A 222 26.92 -46.60 -2.31
CA PHE A 222 26.19 -45.58 -1.55
C PHE A 222 25.73 -44.45 -2.48
N LEU A 223 24.86 -44.79 -3.43
CA LEU A 223 23.83 -43.87 -3.91
C LEU A 223 22.62 -44.68 -4.41
N PRO A 224 21.45 -44.57 -3.76
CA PRO A 224 20.18 -44.71 -4.46
C PRO A 224 19.87 -43.35 -5.11
N VAL A 225 20.13 -43.27 -6.42
CA VAL A 225 19.46 -42.33 -7.31
C VAL A 225 18.02 -42.80 -7.43
N ASN A 226 17.11 -42.18 -6.68
CA ASN A 226 15.71 -42.07 -7.05
C ASN A 226 15.03 -41.02 -6.18
N LEU A 227 14.84 -39.83 -6.74
CA LEU A 227 13.52 -39.24 -6.91
C LEU A 227 13.68 -38.04 -7.85
N LEU A 228 13.42 -38.27 -9.14
CA LEU A 228 12.92 -37.21 -10.01
C LEU A 228 11.59 -36.72 -9.42
N GLU A 229 11.45 -35.40 -9.34
CA GLU A 229 10.23 -34.64 -9.05
C GLU A 229 9.02 -35.09 -9.88
N PRO A 230 7.79 -34.83 -9.40
CA PRO A 230 7.07 -33.66 -9.92
C PRO A 230 6.25 -32.87 -8.87
N ASP A 231 6.47 -31.55 -8.86
CA ASP A 231 5.49 -30.44 -8.90
C ASP A 231 4.19 -30.52 -8.04
N GLN A 232 3.98 -29.55 -7.13
CA GLN A 232 2.89 -28.56 -7.22
C GLN A 232 2.86 -27.54 -6.06
N HIS A 233 3.20 -26.29 -6.42
CA HIS A 233 2.54 -25.01 -6.13
C HIS A 233 2.38 -24.49 -4.68
N TYR A 234 3.04 -23.36 -4.39
CA TYR A 234 2.36 -22.06 -4.19
C TYR A 234 3.31 -20.87 -4.46
N SER A 235 2.97 -20.14 -5.54
CA SER A 235 3.07 -18.70 -5.77
C SER A 235 4.31 -17.89 -5.38
N ARG A 236 5.07 -17.48 -6.40
CA ARG A 236 5.60 -16.10 -6.46
C ARG A 236 5.61 -15.59 -7.90
N GLN A 237 4.67 -14.69 -8.19
CA GLN A 237 4.74 -13.80 -9.34
C GLN A 237 6.00 -12.95 -9.24
N ASP A 238 6.79 -12.91 -10.32
CA ASP A 238 7.21 -11.65 -10.93
C ASP A 238 7.68 -11.93 -12.38
N GLN A 239 6.80 -11.61 -13.31
CA GLN A 239 7.14 -11.13 -14.65
C GLN A 239 7.93 -9.81 -14.49
N THR A 240 8.89 -9.39 -15.30
CA THR A 240 8.97 -9.36 -16.76
C THR A 240 10.43 -9.12 -17.17
N ALA A 241 10.80 -9.65 -18.32
CA ALA A 241 11.90 -9.14 -19.13
C ALA A 241 11.73 -7.63 -19.42
N LEU A 242 12.84 -6.94 -19.73
CA LEU A 242 13.01 -6.33 -21.06
C LEU A 242 14.42 -5.78 -21.24
N GLN A 243 14.97 -6.15 -22.38
CA GLN A 243 16.17 -5.66 -23.04
C GLN A 243 15.71 -4.73 -24.16
N LEU A 244 16.37 -3.59 -24.34
CA LEU A 244 16.37 -2.69 -25.53
C LEU A 244 17.46 -1.63 -25.24
N VAL A 245 18.50 -1.43 -26.07
CA VAL A 245 18.53 -0.71 -27.37
C VAL A 245 17.69 0.56 -27.37
#